data_AF-A0A442UIX9-F1
#
_entry.id   AF-A0A442UIX9-F1
#
_cell.length_a   1.000
_cell.length_b   1.000
_cell.length_c   1.000
_cell.angle_alpha   90.00
_cell.angle_beta   90.00
_cell.angle_gamma   90.00
#
_symmetry.space_group_name_H-M   'P 1'
#
loop_
_entity.id
_entity.type
_entity.pdbx_description
1 polymer ?
#
loop_
_entity_poly.entity_id
_entity_poly.type
_entity_poly.pdbx_seq_one_letter_code
_entity_poly.pdbx_strand_id
1 'polypeptide(L)'
;MRELAKVVSVPINATSRFALQPTLKQAKANVRALPLKEKTGSLEKSLVIKQKPRTSKVNPLFQVGPDASFQRATQFGSRRPVRYAHLLEFGTAPHYQPKRGVVHPGTRPTPWLTPAYFATRDEVVKRFSKKIGPEMEKRAAKLKARAK
;
A
#
# COMPACT_ATOMS: atom_id res chain seq x y z
N MET A 1 5.23 -8.23 -27.29
CA MET A 1 4.89 -7.81 -25.90
C MET A 1 3.59 -7.01 -25.75
N ARG A 2 3.20 -6.11 -26.68
CA ARG A 2 1.95 -5.33 -26.56
C ARG A 2 0.68 -6.18 -26.57
N GLU A 3 0.62 -7.23 -27.41
CA GLU A 3 -0.54 -8.13 -27.45
C GLU A 3 -0.70 -8.96 -26.18
N LEU A 4 0.39 -9.54 -25.67
CA LEU A 4 0.42 -10.21 -24.37
C LEU A 4 -0.12 -9.32 -23.25
N ALA A 5 0.34 -8.07 -23.18
CA ALA A 5 -0.14 -7.11 -22.18
C ALA A 5 -1.65 -6.87 -22.21
N LYS A 6 -2.30 -6.91 -23.39
CA LYS A 6 -3.78 -6.76 -23.50
C LYS A 6 -4.52 -7.95 -22.89
N VAL A 7 -3.89 -9.12 -22.91
CA VAL A 7 -4.44 -10.36 -22.35
C VAL A 7 -4.19 -10.42 -20.84
N VAL A 8 -2.95 -10.26 -20.39
CA VAL A 8 -2.55 -10.58 -19.01
C VAL A 8 -2.72 -9.44 -18.01
N SER A 9 -2.74 -8.18 -18.44
CA SER A 9 -2.73 -7.05 -17.50
C SER A 9 -3.97 -6.99 -16.60
N VAL A 10 -5.15 -7.25 -17.15
CA VAL A 10 -6.43 -7.25 -16.40
C VAL A 10 -6.43 -8.32 -15.29
N PRO A 11 -6.20 -9.61 -15.58
CA PRO A 11 -6.21 -10.64 -14.55
C PRO A 11 -5.10 -10.44 -13.51
N ILE A 12 -3.89 -10.01 -13.91
CA ILE A 12 -2.81 -9.71 -12.97
C ILE A 12 -3.22 -8.55 -12.04
N ASN A 13 -3.82 -7.50 -12.59
CA ASN A 13 -4.25 -6.33 -11.81
C ASN A 13 -5.36 -6.64 -10.80
N ALA A 14 -6.32 -7.48 -11.19
CA ALA A 14 -7.40 -7.91 -10.31
C ALA A 14 -6.86 -8.83 -9.19
N THR A 15 -6.04 -9.80 -9.57
CA THR A 15 -5.43 -10.78 -8.66
C THR A 15 -4.51 -10.09 -7.65
N SER A 16 -3.65 -9.16 -8.09
CA SER A 16 -2.73 -8.43 -7.19
C SER A 16 -3.47 -7.63 -6.13
N ARG A 17 -4.52 -6.91 -6.51
CA ARG A 17 -5.36 -6.15 -5.58
C ARG A 17 -6.10 -7.04 -4.59
N PHE A 18 -6.56 -8.21 -5.04
CA PHE A 18 -7.22 -9.19 -4.18
C PHE A 18 -6.24 -9.83 -3.19
N ALA A 19 -5.05 -10.19 -3.66
CA ALA A 19 -4.02 -10.86 -2.87
C ALA A 19 -3.50 -9.98 -1.73
N LEU A 20 -3.36 -8.66 -1.96
CA LEU A 20 -2.85 -7.70 -0.96
C LEU A 20 -3.89 -7.21 0.08
N GLN A 21 -5.15 -7.64 -0.01
CA GLN A 21 -6.19 -7.23 0.96
C GLN A 21 -5.85 -7.58 2.42
N PRO A 22 -5.29 -8.76 2.75
CA PRO A 22 -4.88 -9.09 4.12
C PRO A 22 -3.86 -8.10 4.66
N THR A 23 -2.82 -7.80 3.88
CA THR A 23 -1.78 -6.84 4.26
C THR A 23 -2.37 -5.45 4.51
N LEU A 24 -3.29 -4.99 3.64
CA LEU A 24 -3.97 -3.72 3.84
C LEU A 24 -4.82 -3.71 5.13
N LYS A 25 -5.57 -4.80 5.37
CA LYS A 25 -6.41 -4.96 6.57
C LYS A 25 -5.55 -4.96 7.84
N GLN A 26 -4.45 -5.72 7.84
CA GLN A 26 -3.53 -5.79 8.96
C GLN A 26 -2.81 -4.46 9.19
N ALA A 27 -2.37 -3.77 8.13
CA ALA A 27 -1.75 -2.47 8.25
C ALA A 27 -2.71 -1.43 8.86
N LYS A 28 -3.99 -1.44 8.47
CA LYS A 28 -5.02 -0.59 9.09
C LYS A 28 -5.25 -0.92 10.56
N ALA A 29 -5.31 -2.21 10.91
CA ALA A 29 -5.41 -2.66 12.30
C ALA A 29 -4.21 -2.19 13.14
N ASN A 30 -2.99 -2.35 12.62
CA ASN A 30 -1.77 -1.90 13.29
C ASN A 30 -1.78 -0.38 13.50
N VAL A 31 -2.18 0.40 12.48
CA VAL A 31 -2.29 1.87 12.60
C VAL A 31 -3.31 2.29 13.66
N ARG A 32 -4.45 1.60 13.78
CA ARG A 32 -5.44 1.88 14.83
C ARG A 32 -4.91 1.62 16.23
N ALA A 33 -4.04 0.62 16.37
CA ALA A 33 -3.43 0.25 17.64
C ALA A 33 -2.24 1.15 18.03
N LEU A 34 -1.79 2.05 17.15
CA LEU A 34 -0.65 2.92 17.46
C LEU A 34 -0.95 3.86 18.62
N PRO A 35 -0.02 4.04 19.58
CA PRO A 35 -0.14 4.97 20.69
C PRO A 35 0.15 6.41 20.23
N LEU A 36 -0.62 6.91 19.26
CA LEU A 36 -0.47 8.28 18.75
C LEU A 36 -1.09 9.27 19.73
N LYS A 37 -0.37 10.37 19.99
CA LYS A 37 -0.89 11.52 20.77
C LYS A 37 -2.17 12.09 20.14
N GLU A 38 -2.25 12.09 18.81
CA GLU A 38 -3.40 12.61 18.06
C GLU A 38 -4.11 11.49 17.26
N LYS A 39 -5.29 11.06 17.72
CA LYS A 39 -6.10 10.05 17.03
C LYS A 39 -6.96 10.68 15.93
N THR A 40 -6.33 11.14 14.84
CA THR A 40 -7.06 11.73 13.69
C THR A 40 -7.65 10.69 12.72
N GLY A 41 -7.13 9.45 12.75
CA GLY A 41 -7.48 8.38 11.80
C GLY A 41 -7.05 8.68 10.35
N SER A 42 -6.31 9.76 10.10
CA SER A 42 -5.93 10.19 8.75
C SER A 42 -4.98 9.21 8.08
N LEU A 43 -4.02 8.65 8.82
CA LEU A 43 -3.10 7.64 8.29
C LEU A 43 -3.86 6.38 7.85
N GLU A 44 -4.74 5.85 8.70
CA GLU A 44 -5.53 4.65 8.40
C GLU A 44 -6.37 4.83 7.12
N LYS A 45 -7.07 5.96 7.01
CA LYS A 45 -7.91 6.27 5.84
C LYS A 45 -7.12 6.47 4.56
N SER A 46 -5.85 6.87 4.66
CA SER A 46 -4.98 7.03 3.50
C SER A 46 -4.43 5.72 2.93
N LEU A 47 -4.49 4.61 3.67
CA LEU A 47 -3.90 3.35 3.23
C LEU A 47 -4.71 2.73 2.08
N VAL A 48 -4.02 2.48 0.97
CA VAL A 48 -4.57 1.91 -0.26
C VAL A 48 -3.62 0.86 -0.85
N ILE A 49 -4.15 0.02 -1.74
CA ILE A 49 -3.36 -0.81 -2.65
C ILE A 49 -3.24 -0.07 -3.98
N LYS A 50 -2.02 0.28 -4.38
CA LYS A 50 -1.77 1.08 -5.59
C LYS A 50 -0.76 0.36 -6.49
N GLN A 51 -1.01 0.39 -7.79
CA GLN A 51 0.00 0.02 -8.78
C GLN A 51 1.05 1.13 -8.86
N LYS A 52 2.34 0.78 -8.79
CA LYS A 52 3.41 1.76 -8.96
C LYS A 52 3.37 2.30 -10.40
N PRO A 53 3.46 3.62 -10.60
CA PRO A 53 3.50 4.20 -11.94
C PRO A 53 4.74 3.73 -12.70
N ARG A 54 4.67 3.77 -14.04
CA ARG A 54 5.78 3.38 -14.94
C ARG A 54 6.26 1.93 -14.75
N THR A 55 5.38 1.03 -14.31
CA THR A 55 5.64 -0.41 -14.27
C THR A 55 5.23 -1.10 -15.56
N SER A 56 5.82 -2.27 -15.82
CA SER A 56 5.48 -3.10 -16.96
C SER A 56 4.01 -3.55 -16.89
N LYS A 57 3.34 -3.60 -18.05
CA LYS A 57 1.96 -4.12 -18.13
C LYS A 57 1.88 -5.64 -17.98
N VAL A 58 2.99 -6.35 -18.21
CA VAL A 58 3.08 -7.81 -18.04
C VAL A 58 3.65 -8.20 -16.67
N ASN A 59 4.35 -7.28 -16.01
CA ASN A 59 4.87 -7.44 -14.65
C ASN A 59 4.64 -6.16 -13.83
N PRO A 60 3.37 -5.86 -13.47
CA PRO A 60 3.04 -4.67 -12.70
C PRO A 60 3.42 -4.86 -11.22
N LEU A 61 4.02 -3.83 -10.63
CA LEU A 61 4.29 -3.81 -9.19
C LEU A 61 3.12 -3.16 -8.45
N PHE A 62 2.59 -3.84 -7.44
CA PHE A 62 1.60 -3.30 -6.52
C PHE A 62 2.21 -3.10 -5.14
N GLN A 63 1.83 -2.01 -4.48
CA GLN A 63 2.29 -1.65 -3.14
C GLN A 63 1.10 -1.31 -2.23
N VAL A 64 1.26 -1.62 -0.94
CA VAL A 64 0.36 -1.16 0.13
C VAL A 64 1.02 0.04 0.79
N GLY A 65 0.28 1.14 0.93
CA GLY A 65 0.82 2.34 1.58
C GLY A 65 -0.12 3.54 1.54
N PRO A 66 0.29 4.67 2.13
CA PRO A 66 -0.50 5.89 2.12
C PRO A 66 -0.63 6.46 0.71
N ASP A 67 -1.83 6.86 0.33
CA ASP A 67 -2.08 7.52 -0.94
C ASP A 67 -1.57 8.97 -0.94
N ALA A 68 -0.80 9.32 -1.97
CA ALA A 68 -0.19 10.64 -2.10
C ALA A 68 -1.23 11.74 -2.35
N SER A 69 -2.39 11.42 -2.93
CA SER A 69 -3.52 12.33 -3.15
C SER A 69 -4.38 12.54 -1.90
N PHE A 70 -4.22 11.71 -0.87
CA PHE A 70 -5.04 11.82 0.33
C PHE A 70 -4.57 12.95 1.24
N GLN A 71 -5.46 13.91 1.48
CA GLN A 71 -5.27 15.01 2.44
C GLN A 71 -6.55 15.18 3.23
N ARG A 72 -6.43 15.45 4.54
CA ARG A 72 -7.57 15.65 5.42
C ARG A 72 -7.31 16.80 6.38
N ALA A 73 -8.27 17.73 6.45
CA ALA A 73 -8.30 18.74 7.51
C ALA A 73 -8.63 18.06 8.85
N THR A 74 -7.84 18.38 9.87
CA THR A 74 -8.03 17.91 11.24
C THR A 74 -8.01 19.11 12.18
N GLN A 75 -8.39 18.93 13.44
CA GLN A 75 -8.29 19.96 14.48
C GLN A 75 -6.85 20.51 14.66
N PHE A 76 -5.84 19.76 14.21
CA PHE A 76 -4.42 20.13 14.25
C PHE A 76 -3.89 20.64 12.89
N GLY A 77 -4.80 21.05 12.01
CA GLY A 77 -4.50 21.50 10.65
C GLY A 77 -4.59 20.40 9.59
N SER A 78 -4.17 20.74 8.38
CA SER A 78 -4.19 19.83 7.23
C SER A 78 -3.11 18.76 7.35
N ARG A 79 -3.51 17.48 7.33
CA ARG A 79 -2.60 16.33 7.42
C ARG A 79 -2.53 15.62 6.07
N ARG A 80 -1.31 15.36 5.60
CA ARG A 80 -1.01 14.57 4.39
C ARG A 80 -0.13 13.37 4.76
N PRO A 81 -0.72 12.18 5.01
CA PRO A 81 -0.02 11.01 5.58
C PRO A 81 1.25 10.58 4.85
N VAL A 82 1.29 10.69 3.52
CA VAL A 82 2.49 10.33 2.74
C VAL A 82 3.76 11.06 3.20
N ARG A 83 3.64 12.26 3.80
CA ARG A 83 4.78 13.06 4.26
C ARG A 83 5.36 12.60 5.60
N TYR A 84 4.60 11.89 6.42
CA TYR A 84 5.05 11.51 7.78
C TYR A 84 4.97 10.01 8.08
N ALA A 85 4.29 9.22 7.25
CA ALA A 85 4.09 7.79 7.51
C ALA A 85 5.40 7.01 7.66
N HIS A 86 6.44 7.36 6.89
CA HIS A 86 7.76 6.73 6.97
C HIS A 86 8.50 7.12 8.27
N LEU A 87 8.26 8.32 8.81
CA LEU A 87 8.82 8.75 10.10
C LEU A 87 8.22 7.92 11.25
N LEU A 88 6.95 7.53 11.14
CA LEU A 88 6.34 6.62 12.11
C LEU A 88 6.88 5.19 11.95
N GLU A 89 7.08 4.73 10.72
CA GLU A 89 7.56 3.37 10.45
C GLU A 89 9.01 3.17 10.92
N PHE A 90 9.90 4.12 10.60
CA PHE A 90 11.34 3.97 10.78
C PHE A 90 11.93 4.86 11.89
N GLY A 91 11.15 5.76 12.45
CA GLY A 91 11.63 6.74 13.42
C GLY A 91 12.46 7.85 12.76
N THR A 92 13.08 8.66 13.61
CA THR A 92 14.01 9.72 13.21
C THR A 92 15.22 9.72 14.11
N ALA A 93 16.41 9.84 13.52
CA ALA A 93 17.65 9.98 14.28
C ALA A 93 17.73 11.37 14.96
N PRO A 94 18.51 11.52 16.04
CA PRO A 94 18.84 12.83 16.60
C PRO A 94 19.47 13.73 15.54
N HIS A 95 19.03 14.97 15.43
CA HIS A 95 19.56 15.92 14.45
C HIS A 95 19.35 17.37 14.88
N TYR A 96 20.26 18.25 14.48
CA TYR A 96 20.10 19.69 14.67
C TYR A 96 19.03 20.26 13.74
N GLN A 97 18.12 21.07 14.29
CA GLN A 97 17.05 21.75 13.56
C GLN A 97 17.39 23.25 13.43
N PRO A 98 18.01 23.69 12.33
CA PRO A 98 18.54 25.04 12.21
C PRO A 98 17.46 26.13 12.32
N LYS A 99 16.24 25.86 11.85
CA LYS A 99 15.10 26.78 11.96
C LYS A 99 14.60 26.98 13.41
N ARG A 100 14.99 26.10 14.32
CA ARG A 100 14.58 26.14 15.73
C ARG A 100 15.75 26.33 16.68
N GLY A 101 16.99 26.30 16.19
CA GLY A 101 18.19 26.41 17.02
C GLY A 101 18.37 25.27 18.04
N VAL A 102 17.68 24.14 17.88
CA VAL A 102 17.68 23.04 18.87
C VAL A 102 18.07 21.71 18.24
N VAL A 103 18.67 20.82 19.03
CA VAL A 103 18.88 19.42 18.66
C VAL A 103 17.63 18.63 19.00
N HIS A 104 16.99 18.06 17.97
CA HIS A 104 15.91 17.11 18.16
C HIS A 104 16.51 15.77 18.64
N PRO A 105 16.01 15.17 19.73
CA PRO A 105 16.56 13.91 20.28
C PRO A 105 16.23 12.68 19.41
N GLY A 106 15.50 12.88 18.32
CA GLY A 106 14.97 11.81 17.48
C GLY A 106 13.65 11.25 18.03
N THR A 107 13.11 10.28 17.31
CA THR A 107 11.88 9.57 17.67
C THR A 107 12.07 8.09 17.37
N ARG A 108 11.72 7.22 18.33
CA ARG A 108 11.77 5.77 18.13
C ARG A 108 10.75 5.32 17.06
N PRO A 109 11.07 4.28 16.27
CA PRO A 109 10.13 3.72 15.30
C PRO A 109 8.91 3.11 16.00
N THR A 110 7.75 3.30 15.38
CA THR A 110 6.48 2.65 15.74
C THR A 110 5.97 1.91 14.49
N PRO A 111 6.58 0.77 14.15
CA PRO A 111 6.34 0.11 12.88
C PRO A 111 4.91 -0.43 12.82
N TRP A 112 4.25 -0.22 11.68
CA TRP A 112 2.86 -0.62 11.44
C TRP A 112 2.71 -1.35 10.11
N LEU A 113 3.53 -1.02 9.10
CA LEU A 113 3.47 -1.65 7.78
C LEU A 113 4.36 -2.90 7.70
N THR A 114 5.59 -2.83 8.23
CA THR A 114 6.52 -3.97 8.30
C THR A 114 5.92 -5.17 9.04
N PRO A 115 5.34 -5.04 10.25
CA PRO A 115 4.68 -6.17 10.90
C PRO A 115 3.47 -6.69 10.10
N ALA A 116 2.73 -5.83 9.40
CA ALA A 116 1.64 -6.26 8.53
C ALA A 116 2.13 -7.10 7.34
N TYR A 117 3.27 -6.74 6.75
CA TYR A 117 3.91 -7.52 5.70
C TYR A 117 4.30 -8.91 6.19
N PHE A 118 5.07 -8.99 7.29
CA PHE A 118 5.53 -10.29 7.81
C PHE A 118 4.38 -11.21 8.24
N ALA A 119 3.32 -10.64 8.82
CA ALA A 119 2.15 -11.42 9.23
C ALA A 119 1.34 -12.01 8.06
N THR A 120 1.44 -11.42 6.85
CA THR A 120 0.53 -11.78 5.74
C THR A 120 1.23 -12.26 4.48
N ARG A 121 2.57 -12.21 4.40
CA ARG A 121 3.34 -12.51 3.18
C ARG A 121 2.99 -13.86 2.54
N ASP A 122 2.85 -14.91 3.34
CA ASP A 122 2.57 -16.25 2.83
C ASP A 122 1.11 -16.39 2.36
N GLU A 123 0.18 -15.72 3.06
CA GLU A 123 -1.22 -15.64 2.65
C GLU A 123 -1.37 -14.90 1.31
N VAL A 124 -0.63 -13.81 1.11
CA VAL A 124 -0.64 -13.04 -0.15
C VAL A 124 -0.22 -13.93 -1.31
N VAL A 125 0.88 -14.67 -1.17
CA VAL A 125 1.38 -15.59 -2.21
C VAL A 125 0.36 -16.68 -2.51
N LYS A 126 -0.22 -17.29 -1.46
CA LYS A 126 -1.25 -18.34 -1.60
C LYS A 126 -2.50 -17.81 -2.31
N ARG A 127 -2.99 -16.63 -1.92
CA ARG A 127 -4.16 -15.99 -2.53
C ARG A 127 -3.92 -15.61 -3.97
N PHE A 128 -2.73 -15.11 -4.29
CA PHE A 128 -2.36 -14.78 -5.66
C PHE A 128 -2.37 -16.03 -6.53
N SER A 129 -1.67 -17.08 -6.09
CA SER A 129 -1.54 -18.35 -6.83
C SER A 129 -2.91 -19.00 -7.08
N LYS A 130 -3.80 -19.00 -6.08
CA LYS A 130 -5.16 -19.54 -6.21
C LYS A 130 -6.04 -18.73 -7.17
N LYS A 131 -5.82 -17.42 -7.28
CA LYS A 131 -6.74 -16.50 -7.97
C LYS A 131 -6.34 -16.22 -9.42
N ILE A 132 -5.05 -16.30 -9.76
CA ILE A 132 -4.56 -15.91 -11.09
C ILE A 132 -5.08 -16.83 -12.21
N GLY A 133 -5.09 -18.15 -12.01
CA GLY A 133 -5.57 -19.12 -13.01
C GLY A 133 -7.02 -18.87 -13.43
N PRO A 134 -7.99 -18.83 -12.49
CA PRO A 134 -9.39 -18.54 -12.81
C PRO A 134 -9.60 -17.18 -13.48
N GLU A 135 -8.85 -16.14 -13.10
CA GLU A 135 -8.95 -14.83 -13.75
C GLU A 135 -8.38 -14.84 -15.18
N MET A 136 -7.32 -15.63 -15.43
CA MET A 136 -6.76 -15.84 -16.76
C MET A 136 -7.76 -16.58 -17.68
N GLU A 137 -8.37 -17.66 -17.20
CA GLU A 137 -9.40 -18.41 -17.95
C GLU A 137 -10.62 -17.53 -18.29
N LYS A 138 -11.11 -16.79 -17.29
CA LYS A 138 -12.21 -15.82 -17.48
C LYS A 138 -11.88 -14.78 -18.55
N ARG A 139 -10.63 -14.29 -18.56
CA ARG A 139 -10.16 -13.33 -19.56
C ARG A 139 -10.04 -13.96 -20.94
N ALA A 140 -9.54 -15.20 -21.04
CA ALA A 140 -9.44 -15.94 -22.29
C ALA A 140 -10.83 -16.20 -22.91
N ALA A 141 -11.80 -16.65 -22.11
CA ALA A 141 -13.18 -16.86 -22.56
C ALA A 141 -13.81 -15.57 -23.11
N LYS A 142 -13.59 -14.44 -22.43
CA LYS A 142 -14.09 -13.13 -22.89
C LYS A 142 -13.45 -12.67 -24.20
N LEU A 143 -12.19 -13.01 -24.45
CA LEU A 143 -11.52 -12.70 -25.71
C LEU A 143 -12.04 -13.61 -26.84
N LYS A 144 -12.21 -14.91 -26.58
CA LYS A 144 -12.81 -15.86 -27.54
C LYS A 144 -14.21 -15.41 -27.97
N ALA A 145 -15.05 -14.98 -27.03
CA ALA A 145 -16.39 -14.48 -27.32
C ALA A 145 -16.43 -13.16 -28.11
N ARG A 146 -15.33 -12.39 -28.16
CA ARG A 146 -15.21 -11.15 -28.94
C ARG A 146 -14.59 -11.35 -30.33
N ALA A 147 -13.93 -12.50 -30.54
CA ALA A 147 -13.30 -12.84 -31.80
C ALA A 147 -14.24 -13.63 -32.74
N LYS A 148 -15.39 -14.07 -32.21
CA LYS A 148 -16.51 -14.63 -32.96
C LYS A 148 -17.50 -13.50 -33.26
#